data_AF-A0A502FYC5-F1
#
_entry.id   AF-A0A502FYC5-F1
#
_cell.length_a   1.000
_cell.length_b   1.000
_cell.length_c   1.000
_cell.angle_alpha   90.00
_cell.angle_beta   90.00
_cell.angle_gamma   90.00
#
_symmetry.space_group_name_H-M   'P 1'
#
loop_
_entity.id
_entity.type
_entity.pdbx_description
1 polymer ?
#
loop_
_entity_poly.entity_id
_entity_poly.type
_entity_poly.pdbx_seq_one_letter_code
_entity_poly.pdbx_strand_id
1 'polypeptide(L)'
;MARILADLPDDDIRWLDARAAEQGKSRASVLREAVSAYRAEAPKDWLEAGFGAWKDRVDIGDSVEWQRRERASSTRPWDDDYEDTKAEFPDLFDAEDDRQRQIYLDMLVGKYPEPKYSPNR
;
A
#
# COMPACT_ATOMS: atom_id res chain seq x y z
N MET A 1 -32.92 -0.72 10.25
CA MET A 1 -32.95 -1.43 11.55
C MET A 1 -33.94 -2.57 11.43
N ALA A 2 -33.50 -3.83 11.60
CA ALA A 2 -34.39 -4.97 11.66
C ALA A 2 -34.87 -5.19 13.11
N ARG A 3 -36.10 -5.66 13.30
CA ARG A 3 -36.62 -6.06 14.61
C ARG A 3 -36.37 -7.56 14.77
N ILE A 4 -35.84 -7.96 15.94
CA ILE A 4 -35.62 -9.36 16.29
C ILE A 4 -36.39 -9.67 17.57
N LEU A 5 -36.87 -10.90 17.69
CA LEU A 5 -37.37 -11.47 18.94
C LEU A 5 -36.28 -12.37 19.49
N ALA A 6 -35.97 -12.21 20.77
CA ALA A 6 -35.01 -13.03 21.48
C ALA A 6 -35.65 -13.40 22.83
N ASP A 7 -35.64 -14.69 23.14
CA ASP A 7 -36.09 -15.20 24.43
C ASP A 7 -34.93 -15.08 25.42
N LEU A 8 -35.17 -14.35 26.51
CA LEU A 8 -34.24 -14.20 27.62
C LEU A 8 -34.96 -14.58 28.93
N PRO A 9 -34.29 -15.27 29.85
CA PRO A 9 -34.80 -15.47 31.22
C PRO A 9 -35.14 -14.13 31.90
N ASP A 10 -36.15 -14.14 32.77
CA ASP A 10 -36.57 -12.93 33.50
C ASP A 10 -35.42 -12.33 34.34
N ASP A 11 -34.54 -13.17 34.87
CA ASP A 11 -33.34 -12.74 35.60
C ASP A 11 -32.39 -11.92 34.74
N ASP A 12 -32.17 -12.35 33.50
CA ASP A 12 -31.29 -11.66 32.55
C ASP A 12 -31.90 -10.33 32.09
N ILE A 13 -33.23 -10.28 31.95
CA ILE A 13 -33.95 -9.02 31.65
C ILE A 13 -33.78 -8.02 32.79
N ARG A 14 -33.95 -8.47 34.05
CA ARG A 14 -33.78 -7.61 35.24
C ARG A 14 -32.35 -7.12 35.37
N TRP A 15 -31.38 -8.01 35.16
CA TRP A 15 -29.97 -7.65 35.17
C TRP A 15 -29.64 -6.61 34.09
N LEU A 16 -30.17 -6.79 32.88
CA LEU A 16 -29.93 -5.88 31.76
C LEU A 16 -30.55 -4.50 31.98
N ASP A 17 -31.74 -4.43 32.58
CA ASP A 17 -32.39 -3.16 32.94
C ASP A 17 -31.60 -2.42 34.03
N ALA A 18 -31.11 -3.13 35.05
CA ALA A 18 -30.26 -2.55 36.09
C ALA A 18 -28.95 -2.01 35.50
N ARG A 19 -28.31 -2.78 34.60
CA ARG A 19 -27.07 -2.40 33.92
C ARG A 19 -27.27 -1.19 33.00
N ALA A 20 -28.42 -1.11 32.33
CA ALA A 20 -28.78 0.03 31.48
C ALA A 20 -29.00 1.29 32.32
N ALA A 21 -29.69 1.18 33.46
CA ALA A 21 -29.92 2.28 34.39
C ALA A 21 -28.61 2.81 34.99
N GLU A 22 -27.71 1.93 35.42
CA GLU A 22 -26.38 2.29 35.94
C GLU A 22 -25.56 3.09 34.93
N GLN A 23 -25.66 2.74 33.64
CA GLN A 23 -24.93 3.42 32.55
C GLN A 23 -25.67 4.63 31.98
N GLY A 24 -26.90 4.93 32.42
CA GLY A 24 -27.74 5.98 31.84
C GLY A 24 -28.11 5.73 30.37
N LYS A 25 -28.15 4.47 29.94
CA LYS A 25 -28.43 4.07 28.54
C LYS A 25 -29.77 3.37 28.43
N SER A 26 -30.31 3.30 27.21
CA SER A 26 -31.44 2.41 26.94
C SER A 26 -30.98 0.95 26.87
N ARG A 27 -31.84 0.02 27.31
CA ARG A 27 -31.62 -1.43 27.18
C ARG A 27 -31.19 -1.85 25.78
N ALA A 28 -31.84 -1.30 24.74
CA ALA A 28 -31.51 -1.60 23.35
C ALA A 28 -30.09 -1.12 22.95
N SER A 29 -29.59 -0.04 23.56
CA SER A 29 -28.21 0.41 23.34
C SER A 29 -27.21 -0.56 23.92
N VAL A 30 -27.43 -1.02 25.16
CA VAL A 30 -26.58 -1.99 25.83
C VAL A 30 -26.52 -3.30 25.04
N LEU A 31 -27.65 -3.78 24.51
CA LEU A 31 -27.70 -4.96 23.63
C LEU A 31 -26.91 -4.76 22.34
N ARG A 32 -27.01 -3.59 21.69
CA ARG A 32 -26.22 -3.30 20.46
C ARG A 32 -24.73 -3.29 20.74
N GLU A 33 -24.31 -2.72 21.87
CA GLU A 33 -22.91 -2.71 22.29
C GLU A 33 -22.41 -4.13 22.59
N ALA A 34 -23.20 -4.94 23.31
CA ALA A 34 -22.86 -6.32 23.61
C ALA A 34 -22.69 -7.17 22.34
N VAL A 35 -23.63 -7.06 21.37
CA VAL A 35 -23.52 -7.76 20.08
C VAL A 35 -22.30 -7.29 19.28
N SER A 36 -21.97 -6.00 19.33
CA SER A 36 -20.80 -5.44 18.65
C SER A 36 -19.50 -5.97 19.26
N ALA A 37 -19.44 -6.05 20.59
CA ALA A 37 -18.30 -6.61 21.31
C ALA A 37 -18.13 -8.10 21.02
N TYR A 38 -19.21 -8.89 21.08
CA TYR A 38 -19.19 -10.32 20.77
C TYR A 38 -18.71 -10.59 19.34
N ARG A 39 -19.13 -9.76 18.37
CA ARG A 39 -18.65 -9.86 16.98
C ARG A 39 -17.15 -9.53 16.84
N ALA A 40 -16.62 -8.63 17.67
CA ALA A 40 -15.20 -8.29 17.66
C ALA A 40 -14.33 -9.38 18.32
N GLU A 41 -14.89 -10.12 19.28
CA GLU A 41 -14.28 -11.29 19.93
C GLU A 41 -14.41 -12.58 19.11
N ALA A 42 -15.28 -12.61 18.09
CA ALA A 42 -15.40 -13.75 17.19
C ALA A 42 -14.02 -14.12 16.62
N PRO A 43 -13.67 -15.42 16.60
CA PRO A 43 -12.32 -15.88 16.35
C PRO A 43 -11.83 -15.34 15.00
N LYS A 44 -10.70 -14.63 15.05
CA LYS A 44 -10.03 -14.06 13.88
C LYS A 44 -9.23 -15.14 13.15
N ASP A 45 -9.77 -16.34 13.05
CA ASP A 45 -9.11 -17.50 12.45
C ASP A 45 -8.72 -17.23 10.99
N TRP A 46 -9.47 -16.36 10.30
CA TRP A 46 -9.12 -15.89 8.96
C TRP A 46 -7.81 -15.09 8.91
N LEU A 47 -7.45 -14.42 10.00
CA LEU A 47 -6.25 -13.60 10.15
C LEU A 47 -5.03 -14.50 10.37
N GLU A 48 -5.19 -15.58 11.15
CA GLU A 48 -4.20 -16.66 11.25
C GLU A 48 -4.05 -17.43 9.94
N ALA A 49 -5.17 -17.72 9.25
CA ALA A 49 -5.15 -18.38 7.94
C ALA A 49 -4.55 -17.50 6.82
N GLY A 50 -4.71 -16.18 6.92
CA GLY A 50 -4.16 -15.23 5.94
C GLY A 50 -2.68 -14.92 6.16
N PHE A 51 -2.20 -14.98 7.40
CA PHE A 51 -0.81 -14.65 7.71
C PHE A 51 0.15 -15.69 7.13
N GLY A 52 0.96 -15.28 6.16
CA GLY A 52 1.94 -16.16 5.52
C GLY A 52 1.38 -17.04 4.39
N ALA A 53 0.13 -16.87 3.98
CA ALA A 53 -0.49 -17.63 2.87
C ALA A 53 0.31 -17.57 1.55
N TRP A 54 1.15 -16.55 1.39
CA TRP A 54 1.97 -16.31 0.19
C TRP A 54 3.48 -16.42 0.46
N LYS A 55 3.89 -16.74 1.69
CA LYS A 55 5.30 -16.71 2.10
C LYS A 55 6.17 -17.70 1.33
N ASP A 56 5.64 -18.91 1.10
CA ASP A 56 6.37 -20.02 0.49
C ASP A 56 5.99 -20.26 -0.98
N ARG A 57 5.24 -19.31 -1.58
CA ARG A 57 4.85 -19.36 -2.99
C ARG A 57 6.03 -18.94 -3.86
N VAL A 58 6.60 -19.89 -4.60
CA VAL A 58 7.74 -19.67 -5.51
C VAL A 58 7.33 -19.37 -6.94
N ASP A 59 6.04 -19.49 -7.27
CA ASP A 59 5.48 -19.20 -8.60
C ASP A 59 5.19 -17.71 -8.82
N ILE A 60 5.36 -16.89 -7.78
CA ILE A 60 5.20 -15.44 -7.81
C ILE A 60 6.58 -14.86 -7.54
N GLY A 61 7.12 -14.13 -8.52
CA GLY A 61 8.45 -13.53 -8.41
C GLY A 61 8.56 -12.53 -7.25
N ASP A 62 9.79 -12.18 -6.87
CA ASP A 62 10.04 -11.22 -5.80
C ASP A 62 9.50 -9.83 -6.19
N SER A 63 8.49 -9.36 -5.44
CA SER A 63 7.88 -8.05 -5.65
C SER A 63 8.87 -6.89 -5.51
N VAL A 64 9.90 -7.02 -4.69
CA VAL A 64 10.90 -5.97 -4.48
C VAL A 64 11.84 -5.91 -5.67
N GLU A 65 12.28 -7.07 -6.18
CA GLU A 65 13.08 -7.16 -7.40
C GLU A 65 12.32 -6.55 -8.59
N TRP A 66 11.05 -6.93 -8.77
CA TRP A 66 10.20 -6.36 -9.81
C TRP A 66 10.05 -4.82 -9.67
N GLN A 67 9.76 -4.33 -8.46
CA GLN A 67 9.63 -2.88 -8.21
C GLN A 67 10.93 -2.11 -8.43
N ARG A 68 12.10 -2.71 -8.16
CA ARG A 68 13.40 -2.08 -8.43
C ARG A 68 13.63 -1.96 -9.92
N ARG A 69 13.37 -3.03 -10.66
CA ARG A 69 13.50 -3.05 -12.12
C ARG A 69 12.54 -2.07 -12.82
N GLU A 70 11.30 -1.96 -12.36
CA GLU A 70 10.34 -0.96 -12.89
C GLU A 70 10.74 0.48 -12.59
N ARG A 71 11.41 0.73 -11.46
CA ARG A 71 11.95 2.07 -11.19
C ARG A 71 13.14 2.37 -12.10
N ALA A 72 14.03 1.40 -12.29
CA ALA A 72 15.18 1.52 -13.16
C ALA A 72 14.80 1.78 -14.64
N SER A 73 13.69 1.21 -15.12
CA SER A 73 13.21 1.43 -16.50
C SER A 73 12.74 2.87 -16.76
N SER A 74 12.49 3.65 -15.70
CA SER A 74 12.07 5.04 -15.79
C SER A 74 13.21 6.05 -15.64
N THR A 75 14.43 5.58 -15.33
CA THR A 75 15.62 6.42 -15.16
C THR A 75 15.98 7.13 -16.46
N ARG A 76 16.33 8.42 -16.34
CA ARG A 76 16.65 9.28 -17.47
C ARG A 76 18.14 9.59 -17.55
N PRO A 77 18.66 9.90 -18.74
CA PRO A 77 20.09 10.22 -18.92
C PRO A 77 20.60 11.41 -18.08
N TRP A 78 19.71 12.31 -17.66
CA TRP A 78 20.03 13.47 -16.82
C TRP A 78 19.80 13.24 -15.33
N ASP A 79 19.37 12.05 -14.92
CA ASP A 79 19.19 11.74 -13.51
C ASP A 79 20.56 11.48 -12.85
N ASP A 80 20.69 11.88 -11.59
CA ASP A 80 21.95 11.79 -10.84
C ASP A 80 22.42 10.34 -10.64
N ASP A 81 21.47 9.40 -10.53
CA ASP A 81 21.67 7.97 -10.26
C ASP A 81 21.74 7.10 -11.53
N TYR A 82 21.85 7.70 -12.72
CA TYR A 82 21.91 6.96 -14.00
C TYR A 82 23.01 5.90 -14.03
N GLU A 83 24.24 6.24 -13.61
CA GLU A 83 25.36 5.28 -13.68
C GLU A 83 25.16 4.10 -12.73
N ASP A 84 24.67 4.36 -11.52
CA ASP A 84 24.39 3.33 -10.52
C ASP A 84 23.26 2.41 -11.00
N THR A 85 22.19 3.00 -11.55
CA THR A 85 21.05 2.25 -12.10
C THR A 85 21.45 1.40 -13.31
N LYS A 86 22.26 1.96 -14.21
CA LYS A 86 22.77 1.25 -15.38
C LYS A 86 23.71 0.12 -14.99
N ALA A 87 24.52 0.29 -13.94
CA ALA A 87 25.37 -0.77 -13.42
C ALA A 87 24.55 -1.94 -12.85
N GLU A 88 23.41 -1.67 -12.20
CA GLU A 88 22.51 -2.69 -11.65
C GLU A 88 21.65 -3.36 -12.72
N PHE A 89 21.15 -2.61 -13.71
CA PHE A 89 20.22 -3.08 -14.75
C PHE A 89 20.68 -2.71 -16.17
N PRO A 90 21.83 -3.22 -16.64
CA PRO A 90 22.42 -2.79 -17.92
C PRO A 90 21.57 -3.12 -19.14
N ASP A 91 20.67 -4.10 -19.02
CA ASP A 91 19.77 -4.53 -20.09
C ASP A 91 18.58 -3.59 -20.32
N LEU A 92 18.35 -2.63 -19.42
CA LEU A 92 17.30 -1.61 -19.55
C LEU A 92 17.75 -0.36 -20.30
N PHE A 93 19.05 -0.22 -20.59
CA PHE A 93 19.63 0.95 -21.23
C PHE A 93 20.16 0.60 -22.61
N ASP A 94 19.95 1.48 -23.58
CA ASP A 94 20.43 1.29 -24.94
C ASP A 94 21.55 2.28 -25.33
N ALA A 95 22.01 2.16 -26.58
CA ALA A 95 23.08 3.01 -27.09
C ALA A 95 22.67 4.48 -27.25
N GLU A 96 21.37 4.77 -27.40
CA GLU A 96 20.87 6.15 -27.45
C GLU A 96 20.84 6.76 -26.06
N ASP A 97 20.47 6.01 -25.01
CA ASP A 97 20.55 6.49 -23.62
C ASP A 97 21.98 6.92 -23.27
N ASP A 98 22.98 6.11 -23.65
CA ASP A 98 24.39 6.41 -23.45
C ASP A 98 24.87 7.65 -24.19
N ARG A 99 24.38 7.83 -25.42
CA ARG A 99 24.65 9.03 -26.20
C ARG A 99 24.05 10.27 -25.55
N GLN A 100 22.81 10.18 -25.06
CA GLN A 100 22.14 11.29 -24.36
C GLN A 100 22.82 11.60 -23.03
N ARG A 101 23.29 10.58 -22.30
CA ARG A 101 24.07 10.74 -21.07
C ARG A 101 25.34 11.54 -21.34
N GLN A 102 26.07 11.18 -22.40
CA GLN A 102 27.28 11.90 -22.79
C GLN A 102 26.99 13.38 -23.14
N ILE A 103 25.91 13.65 -23.88
CA ILE A 103 25.48 15.02 -24.19
C ILE A 103 25.17 15.80 -22.91
N TYR A 104 24.47 15.17 -21.96
CA TYR A 104 24.16 15.80 -20.67
C TYR A 104 25.43 16.15 -19.88
N LEU A 105 26.40 15.22 -19.80
CA LEU A 105 27.69 15.46 -19.15
C LEU A 105 28.48 16.60 -19.84
N ASP A 106 28.45 16.67 -21.17
CA ASP A 106 29.07 17.76 -21.93
C ASP A 106 28.39 19.11 -21.62
N MET A 107 27.07 19.13 -21.50
CA MET A 107 26.32 20.34 -21.12
C MET A 107 26.66 20.80 -19.70
N LEU A 108 26.86 19.89 -18.74
CA LEU A 108 27.28 20.23 -17.38
C LEU A 108 28.65 20.93 -17.34
N VAL A 109 29.55 20.60 -18.27
CA VAL A 109 30.86 21.27 -18.42
C VAL A 109 30.84 22.46 -19.39
N GLY A 110 29.64 22.91 -19.80
CA GLY A 110 29.43 24.11 -20.61
C GLY A 110 29.57 23.91 -22.13
N LYS A 111 29.66 22.67 -22.61
CA LYS A 111 29.65 22.36 -24.04
C LYS A 111 28.22 22.07 -24.50
N TYR A 112 27.58 23.06 -25.08
CA TYR A 112 26.20 22.94 -25.55
C TYR A 112 26.15 22.50 -27.01
N PRO A 113 25.20 21.64 -27.40
CA PRO A 113 24.94 21.34 -28.80
C PRO A 113 24.45 22.58 -29.55
N GLU A 114 24.64 22.59 -30.88
CA GLU A 114 24.16 23.70 -31.71
C GLU A 114 22.64 23.87 -31.58
N PRO A 115 22.15 25.09 -31.28
CA PRO A 115 20.71 25.32 -31.13
C PRO A 115 20.00 25.13 -32.47
N LYS A 116 18.90 24.36 -32.47
CA LYS A 116 18.07 24.11 -33.67
C LYS A 116 17.45 25.39 -34.26
N TYR A 117 17.34 26.44 -33.45
CA TYR A 117 16.84 27.74 -33.86
C TYR A 117 17.80 28.83 -33.35
N SER A 118 18.36 29.61 -34.28
CA SER A 118 19.04 30.87 -33.93
C SER A 118 18.02 32.01 -33.95
N PRO A 119 17.86 32.76 -32.85
CA PRO A 119 16.92 33.87 -32.79
C PRO A 119 17.30 35.08 -33.67
N ASN A 120 18.43 35.05 -34.37
CA ASN A 120 18.93 36.14 -35.22
C ASN A 120 19.14 35.72 -36.70
N ARG A 121 18.12 35.12 -37.33
CA ARG A 121 18.03 35.01 -38.80
C ARG A 121 16.68 35.52 -39.30
#